data_AF-A0A7C3WV77-F1
#
_entry.id   AF-A0A7C3WV77-F1
#
_cell.length_a   1.000
_cell.length_b   1.000
_cell.length_c   1.000
_cell.angle_alpha   90.00
_cell.angle_beta   90.00
_cell.angle_gamma   90.00
#
_symmetry.space_group_name_H-M   'P 1'
#
loop_
_entity.id
_entity.type
_entity.pdbx_description
1 polymer ?
#
loop_
_entity_poly.entity_id
_entity_poly.type
_entity_poly.pdbx_seq_one_letter_code
_entity_poly.pdbx_strand_id
1 'polypeptide(L)'
;MEDDCLPDVSFFGFCAELLEYYRNNKRIMHIGGANFQDGKVRGDGSYYFSTLAHIWGWATWKRAWEKFDVDLLSFTERLKQDTLGVFPSLAMKRFWINKFNLAYKKAIDTWDIQWQYAVSTNNGLAIIPNRNLVSNIGFHRNATHTVSMYNLLANIPTFFINELTHPSSIAPDFHADVYSFKKYFSPTKMRKLFNILSVWLKNKIGQKLS
;
A
#
# COMPACT_ATOMS: atom_id res chain seq x y z
N MET A 1 -5.54 -1.33 -13.55
CA MET A 1 -4.39 -0.42 -13.36
C MET A 1 -4.92 1.00 -13.38
N GLU A 2 -4.27 1.91 -12.66
CA GLU A 2 -4.61 3.34 -12.69
C GLU A 2 -4.03 3.98 -13.96
N ASP A 3 -4.63 5.06 -14.45
CA ASP A 3 -4.24 5.75 -15.69
C ASP A 3 -2.82 6.35 -15.61
N ASP A 4 -2.32 6.54 -14.39
CA ASP A 4 -1.01 7.12 -14.09
C ASP A 4 0.06 6.08 -13.74
N CYS A 5 -0.22 4.79 -13.98
CA CYS A 5 0.73 3.70 -13.76
C CYS A 5 1.32 3.20 -15.08
N LEU A 6 2.62 3.38 -15.28
CA LEU A 6 3.38 2.87 -16.41
C LEU A 6 4.05 1.53 -16.05
N PRO A 7 3.59 0.39 -16.60
CA PRO A 7 4.18 -0.92 -16.32
C PRO A 7 5.41 -1.18 -17.18
N ASP A 8 6.35 -1.94 -16.62
CA ASP A 8 7.35 -2.67 -17.39
C ASP A 8 6.68 -3.75 -18.24
N VAL A 9 7.30 -4.11 -19.37
CA VAL A 9 6.82 -5.19 -20.25
C VAL A 9 6.68 -6.53 -19.52
N SER A 10 7.52 -6.79 -18.51
CA SER A 10 7.47 -8.02 -17.71
C SER A 10 6.35 -8.04 -16.65
N PHE A 11 5.69 -6.92 -16.37
CA PHE A 11 4.68 -6.84 -15.29
C PHE A 11 3.48 -7.77 -15.52
N PHE A 12 2.99 -7.88 -16.75
CA PHE A 12 1.85 -8.74 -17.06
C PHE A 12 2.24 -10.23 -17.00
N GLY A 13 3.44 -10.59 -17.45
CA GLY A 13 3.98 -11.95 -17.30
C GLY A 13 4.15 -12.32 -15.83
N PHE A 14 4.70 -11.41 -15.03
CA PHE A 14 4.81 -11.55 -13.57
C PHE A 14 3.46 -11.82 -12.92
N CYS A 15 2.44 -11.01 -13.24
CA CYS A 15 1.09 -11.23 -12.73
C CYS A 15 0.50 -12.56 -13.18
N ALA A 16 0.61 -12.91 -14.46
CA ALA A 16 0.01 -14.12 -15.03
C ALA A 16 0.59 -15.39 -14.38
N GLU A 17 1.91 -15.47 -14.25
CA GLU A 17 2.58 -16.62 -13.64
C GLU A 17 2.18 -16.77 -12.17
N LEU A 18 2.18 -15.67 -11.41
CA LEU A 18 1.84 -15.72 -9.98
C LEU A 18 0.35 -15.97 -9.72
N LEU A 19 -0.53 -15.47 -10.60
CA LEU A 19 -1.96 -15.78 -10.55
C LEU A 19 -2.21 -17.29 -10.72
N GLU A 20 -1.46 -17.95 -11.59
CA GLU A 20 -1.52 -19.40 -11.77
C GLU A 20 -0.88 -20.13 -10.57
N TYR A 21 0.36 -19.78 -10.22
CA TYR A 21 1.13 -20.46 -9.18
C TYR A 21 0.42 -20.42 -7.81
N TYR A 22 -0.17 -19.28 -7.44
CA TYR A 22 -0.90 -19.11 -6.17
C TYR A 22 -2.42 -19.21 -6.31
N ARG A 23 -2.95 -19.78 -7.41
CA ARG A 23 -4.39 -19.93 -7.68
C ARG A 23 -5.15 -20.49 -6.48
N ASN A 24 -4.62 -21.54 -5.86
CA ASN A 24 -5.25 -22.25 -4.74
C ASN A 24 -4.81 -21.77 -3.35
N ASN A 25 -3.77 -20.94 -3.25
CA ASN A 25 -3.30 -20.42 -1.96
C ASN A 25 -4.12 -19.20 -1.53
N LYS A 26 -5.19 -19.45 -0.77
CA LYS A 26 -6.12 -18.40 -0.31
C LYS A 26 -5.47 -17.29 0.53
N ARG A 27 -4.30 -17.55 1.12
CA ARG A 27 -3.56 -16.56 1.90
C ARG A 27 -2.95 -15.47 1.01
N ILE A 28 -2.66 -15.76 -0.25
CA ILE A 28 -2.18 -14.73 -1.19
C ILE A 28 -3.40 -14.03 -1.78
N MET A 29 -3.48 -12.72 -1.57
CA MET A 29 -4.63 -11.91 -1.95
C MET A 29 -4.29 -10.81 -2.96
N HIS A 30 -3.04 -10.40 -3.04
CA HIS A 30 -2.63 -9.26 -3.87
C HIS A 30 -1.28 -9.55 -4.53
N ILE A 31 -1.14 -9.14 -5.79
CA ILE A 31 0.13 -9.13 -6.53
C ILE A 31 0.37 -7.68 -6.92
N GLY A 32 1.32 -7.02 -6.29
CA GLY A 32 1.69 -5.63 -6.58
C GLY A 32 2.76 -5.55 -7.67
N GLY A 33 2.85 -4.39 -8.32
CA GLY A 33 3.92 -4.06 -9.26
C GLY A 33 4.92 -3.04 -8.70
N ALA A 34 4.53 -2.27 -7.69
CA ALA A 34 5.36 -1.24 -7.09
C ALA A 34 6.22 -1.76 -5.92
N ASN A 35 7.51 -1.40 -5.92
CA ASN A 35 8.46 -1.71 -4.84
C ASN A 35 8.95 -0.42 -4.16
N PHE A 36 8.77 -0.34 -2.84
CA PHE A 36 9.15 0.80 -2.01
C PHE A 36 10.31 0.51 -1.05
N GLN A 37 11.23 -0.37 -1.43
CA GLN A 37 12.37 -0.82 -0.61
C GLN A 37 13.68 -0.08 -0.93
N ASP A 38 13.67 0.85 -1.88
CA ASP A 38 14.84 1.60 -2.35
C ASP A 38 16.01 0.69 -2.73
N GLY A 39 15.74 -0.28 -3.61
CA GLY A 39 16.73 -1.23 -4.11
C GLY A 39 17.14 -2.33 -3.12
N LYS A 40 16.61 -2.36 -1.90
CA LYS A 40 16.83 -3.47 -0.96
C LYS A 40 16.05 -4.70 -1.41
N VAL A 41 16.78 -5.78 -1.65
CA VAL A 41 16.20 -7.11 -1.91
C VAL A 41 15.73 -7.72 -0.58
N ARG A 42 14.57 -8.37 -0.62
CA ARG A 42 13.91 -9.05 0.50
C ARG A 42 13.73 -10.52 0.18
N GLY A 43 14.04 -11.40 1.14
CA GLY A 43 14.00 -12.85 0.91
C GLY A 43 14.99 -13.33 -0.14
N ASP A 44 14.72 -14.50 -0.69
CA ASP A 44 15.57 -15.25 -1.63
C ASP A 44 14.97 -15.41 -3.04
N GLY A 45 13.79 -14.82 -3.29
CA GLY A 45 13.10 -14.89 -4.58
C GLY A 45 13.10 -13.58 -5.38
N SER A 46 12.47 -13.60 -6.56
CA SER A 46 12.23 -12.41 -7.39
C SER A 46 11.18 -11.46 -6.78
N TYR A 47 10.49 -11.90 -5.72
CA TYR A 47 9.50 -11.14 -4.96
C TYR A 47 9.53 -11.55 -3.49
N TYR A 48 8.83 -10.80 -2.64
CA TYR A 48 8.65 -11.10 -1.23
C TYR A 48 7.17 -10.94 -0.83
N PHE A 49 6.82 -11.41 0.36
CA PHE A 49 5.47 -11.25 0.89
C PHE A 49 5.42 -10.10 1.90
N SER A 50 4.32 -9.35 1.87
CA SER A 50 4.07 -8.19 2.71
C SER A 50 2.67 -8.27 3.30
N THR A 51 2.45 -7.63 4.45
CA THR A 51 1.08 -7.36 4.94
C THR A 51 0.45 -6.14 4.28
N LEU A 52 1.23 -5.36 3.52
CA LEU A 52 0.83 -4.14 2.85
C LEU A 52 0.47 -4.38 1.38
N ALA A 53 -0.73 -3.99 0.98
CA ALA A 53 -1.16 -3.99 -0.41
C ALA A 53 -0.75 -2.68 -1.09
N HIS A 54 0.32 -2.71 -1.89
CA HIS A 54 0.76 -1.55 -2.67
C HIS A 54 -0.05 -1.46 -3.97
N ILE A 55 -0.97 -0.49 -4.04
CA ILE A 55 -2.02 -0.43 -5.07
C ILE A 55 -1.61 0.07 -6.46
N TRP A 56 -0.36 0.51 -6.65
CA TRP A 56 0.09 0.99 -7.97
C TRP A 56 0.45 -0.15 -8.89
N GLY A 57 -0.49 -0.44 -9.80
CA GLY A 57 -0.44 -1.55 -10.74
C GLY A 57 -0.41 -2.89 -10.00
N TRP A 58 -1.55 -3.57 -9.98
CA TRP A 58 -1.69 -4.81 -9.23
C TRP A 58 -2.69 -5.76 -9.89
N ALA A 59 -2.60 -7.02 -9.50
CA ALA A 59 -3.54 -8.07 -9.87
C ALA A 59 -4.05 -8.81 -8.62
N THR A 60 -5.21 -9.43 -8.75
CA THR A 60 -5.82 -10.26 -7.71
C THR A 60 -6.72 -11.32 -8.31
N TRP A 61 -7.16 -12.25 -7.47
CA TRP A 61 -8.11 -13.28 -7.82
C TRP A 61 -9.53 -12.84 -7.44
N LYS A 62 -10.53 -13.30 -8.20
CA LYS A 62 -11.96 -13.15 -7.83
C LYS A 62 -12.22 -13.56 -6.38
N ARG A 63 -11.66 -14.70 -5.94
CA ARG A 63 -11.78 -15.21 -4.55
C ARG A 63 -11.29 -14.25 -3.47
N ALA A 64 -10.34 -13.38 -3.79
CA ALA A 64 -9.81 -12.38 -2.87
C ALA A 64 -10.63 -11.09 -2.96
N TRP A 65 -11.04 -10.70 -4.16
CA TRP A 65 -11.90 -9.54 -4.38
C TRP A 65 -13.29 -9.68 -3.74
N GLU A 66 -13.83 -10.89 -3.64
CA GLU A 66 -15.07 -11.18 -2.90
C GLU A 66 -14.99 -10.83 -1.38
N LYS A 67 -13.79 -10.57 -0.85
CA LYS A 67 -13.58 -10.10 0.53
C LYS A 67 -13.55 -8.58 0.65
N PHE A 68 -13.56 -7.86 -0.47
CA PHE A 68 -13.63 -6.41 -0.48
C PHE A 68 -14.97 -5.94 0.09
N ASP A 69 -14.90 -5.09 1.09
CA ASP A 69 -16.03 -4.47 1.75
C ASP A 69 -15.81 -2.97 1.69
N VAL A 70 -16.63 -2.26 0.91
CA VAL A 70 -16.49 -0.82 0.70
C VAL A 70 -16.90 -0.01 1.94
N ASP A 71 -17.83 -0.55 2.75
CA ASP A 71 -18.42 0.14 3.91
C ASP A 71 -17.77 -0.26 5.24
N LEU A 72 -16.86 -1.25 5.24
CA LEU A 72 -16.15 -1.71 6.44
C LEU A 72 -17.12 -2.15 7.55
N LEU A 73 -18.20 -2.84 7.19
CA LEU A 73 -19.31 -3.15 8.11
C LEU A 73 -18.86 -3.92 9.36
N SER A 74 -17.83 -4.76 9.21
CA SER A 74 -17.25 -5.55 10.30
C SER A 74 -16.21 -4.80 11.16
N PHE A 75 -15.89 -3.53 10.87
CA PHE A 75 -14.76 -2.82 11.48
C PHE A 75 -14.89 -2.71 13.00
N THR A 76 -16.05 -2.30 13.50
CA THR A 76 -16.26 -2.07 14.93
C THR A 76 -16.17 -3.37 15.75
N GLU A 77 -16.67 -4.48 15.20
CA GLU A 77 -16.57 -5.81 15.80
C GLU A 77 -15.12 -6.30 15.82
N ARG A 78 -14.44 -6.25 14.67
CA ARG A 78 -13.05 -6.70 14.55
C ARG A 78 -12.08 -5.87 15.38
N LEU A 79 -12.34 -4.58 15.55
CA LEU A 79 -11.57 -3.72 16.44
C LEU A 79 -11.71 -4.17 17.91
N LYS A 80 -12.91 -4.54 18.37
CA LYS A 80 -13.15 -5.04 19.73
C LYS A 80 -12.49 -6.41 19.96
N GLN A 81 -12.50 -7.27 18.95
CA GLN A 81 -11.92 -8.63 19.01
C GLN A 81 -10.40 -8.65 18.76
N ASP A 82 -9.81 -7.52 18.41
CA ASP A 82 -8.42 -7.39 17.97
C ASP A 82 -8.05 -8.26 16.73
N THR A 83 -8.99 -8.45 15.82
CA THR A 83 -8.86 -9.28 14.61
C THR A 83 -8.72 -8.45 13.33
N LEU A 84 -8.03 -7.32 13.41
CA LEU A 84 -7.79 -6.42 12.26
C LEU A 84 -6.61 -6.84 11.38
N GLY A 85 -5.86 -7.86 11.80
CA GLY A 85 -4.67 -8.38 11.12
C GLY A 85 -3.39 -8.18 11.92
N VAL A 86 -2.31 -8.76 11.42
CA VAL A 86 -0.98 -8.70 12.03
C VAL A 86 -0.23 -7.47 11.49
N PHE A 87 0.24 -6.61 12.40
CA PHE A 87 1.07 -5.47 12.05
C PHE A 87 2.39 -5.53 12.82
N PRO A 88 3.54 -5.29 12.17
CA PRO A 88 4.85 -5.48 12.78
C PRO A 88 5.24 -4.41 13.81
N SER A 89 4.41 -3.37 14.01
CA SER A 89 4.63 -2.40 15.08
C SER A 89 3.32 -1.77 15.57
N LEU A 90 3.31 -1.35 16.84
CA LEU A 90 2.17 -0.64 17.43
C LEU A 90 1.86 0.67 16.70
N ALA A 91 2.88 1.38 16.21
CA ALA A 91 2.71 2.61 15.43
C ALA A 91 1.96 2.34 14.12
N MET A 92 2.29 1.26 13.43
CA MET A 92 1.65 0.84 12.19
C MET A 92 0.22 0.34 12.42
N LYS A 93 0.00 -0.46 13.47
CA LYS A 93 -1.34 -0.88 13.90
C LYS A 93 -2.25 0.33 14.16
N ARG A 94 -1.77 1.30 14.94
CA ARG A 94 -2.50 2.56 15.22
C ARG A 94 -2.78 3.37 13.98
N PHE A 95 -1.81 3.45 13.06
CA PHE A 95 -1.99 4.14 11.77
C PHE A 95 -3.13 3.51 10.97
N TRP A 96 -3.12 2.19 10.80
CA TRP A 96 -4.14 1.49 10.03
C TRP A 96 -5.51 1.52 10.70
N ILE A 97 -5.61 1.34 12.02
CA ILE A 97 -6.86 1.53 12.76
C ILE A 97 -7.46 2.92 12.50
N ASN A 98 -6.63 3.97 12.53
CA ASN A 98 -7.09 5.32 12.24
C ASN A 98 -7.58 5.46 10.79
N LYS A 99 -6.86 4.89 9.82
CA LYS A 99 -7.26 4.91 8.41
C LYS A 99 -8.57 4.16 8.17
N PHE A 100 -8.73 2.96 8.73
CA PHE A 100 -9.96 2.19 8.66
C PHE A 100 -11.13 2.92 9.30
N ASN A 101 -10.92 3.55 10.46
CA ASN A 101 -11.96 4.36 11.12
C ASN A 101 -12.39 5.56 10.27
N LEU A 102 -11.46 6.23 9.58
CA LEU A 102 -11.80 7.32 8.66
C LEU A 102 -12.61 6.83 7.45
N ALA A 103 -12.22 5.70 6.85
CA ALA A 103 -12.95 5.08 5.75
C ALA A 103 -14.36 4.60 6.18
N TYR A 104 -14.46 3.91 7.31
CA TYR A 104 -15.73 3.46 7.90
C TYR A 104 -16.70 4.64 8.16
N LYS A 105 -16.18 5.78 8.62
CA LYS A 105 -16.97 7.00 8.83
C LYS A 105 -17.23 7.81 7.56
N LYS A 106 -16.81 7.31 6.38
CA LYS A 106 -16.91 8.01 5.08
C LYS A 106 -16.26 9.41 5.10
N ALA A 107 -15.25 9.60 5.95
CA ALA A 107 -14.51 10.86 6.09
C ALA A 107 -13.36 10.97 5.05
N ILE A 108 -13.10 9.90 4.31
CA ILE A 108 -12.19 9.83 3.19
C ILE A 108 -12.85 8.98 2.10
N ASP A 109 -12.80 9.47 0.87
CA ASP A 109 -13.30 8.75 -0.31
C ASP A 109 -12.11 8.16 -1.06
N THR A 110 -11.87 6.88 -0.85
CA THR A 110 -10.81 6.10 -1.50
C THR A 110 -11.21 4.62 -1.45
N TRP A 111 -10.55 3.75 -2.21
CA TRP A 111 -10.79 2.30 -2.21
C TRP A 111 -9.59 1.50 -1.67
N ASP A 112 -8.40 2.10 -1.66
CA ASP A 112 -7.13 1.45 -1.28
C ASP A 112 -7.11 1.02 0.20
N ILE A 113 -7.70 1.83 1.09
CA ILE A 113 -7.82 1.55 2.52
C ILE A 113 -8.76 0.36 2.76
N GLN A 114 -9.87 0.29 2.02
CA GLN A 114 -10.82 -0.81 2.10
C GLN A 114 -10.23 -2.11 1.59
N TRP A 115 -9.42 -2.03 0.52
CA TRP A 115 -8.67 -3.19 0.05
C TRP A 115 -7.62 -3.64 1.07
N GLN A 116 -6.86 -2.72 1.66
CA GLN A 116 -5.92 -3.06 2.73
C GLN A 116 -6.63 -3.68 3.94
N TYR A 117 -7.83 -3.20 4.29
CA TYR A 117 -8.65 -3.78 5.35
C TYR A 117 -9.06 -5.21 5.03
N ALA A 118 -9.50 -5.48 3.79
CA ALA A 118 -9.84 -6.83 3.33
C ALA A 118 -8.62 -7.77 3.44
N VAL A 119 -7.45 -7.34 2.98
CA VAL A 119 -6.20 -8.12 3.09
C VAL A 119 -5.85 -8.37 4.55
N SER A 120 -5.87 -7.35 5.41
CA SER A 120 -5.42 -7.49 6.80
C SER A 120 -6.34 -8.36 7.65
N THR A 121 -7.66 -8.17 7.52
CA THR A 121 -8.66 -8.92 8.31
C THR A 121 -8.81 -10.39 7.92
N ASN A 122 -8.31 -10.76 6.74
CA ASN A 122 -8.26 -12.15 6.27
C ASN A 122 -6.87 -12.78 6.45
N ASN A 123 -5.94 -12.13 7.17
CA ASN A 123 -4.53 -12.55 7.31
C ASN A 123 -3.86 -12.79 5.94
N GLY A 124 -4.28 -12.01 4.94
CA GLY A 124 -3.82 -12.06 3.57
C GLY A 124 -2.42 -11.50 3.42
N LEU A 125 -1.73 -11.97 2.39
CA LEU A 125 -0.41 -11.51 1.98
C LEU A 125 -0.47 -10.88 0.60
N ALA A 126 0.32 -9.83 0.44
CA ALA A 126 0.64 -9.18 -0.82
C ALA A 126 2.00 -9.68 -1.31
N ILE A 127 2.07 -10.08 -2.59
CA ILE A 127 3.33 -10.29 -3.29
C ILE A 127 3.85 -8.93 -3.78
N ILE A 128 5.10 -8.61 -3.45
CA ILE A 128 5.77 -7.39 -3.91
C ILE A 128 7.05 -7.81 -4.65
N PRO A 129 7.26 -7.38 -5.91
CA PRO A 129 8.46 -7.75 -6.66
C PRO A 129 9.70 -7.09 -6.02
N ASN A 130 10.86 -7.76 -6.03
CA ASN A 130 12.12 -7.20 -5.52
C ASN A 130 12.72 -6.12 -6.45
N ARG A 131 12.19 -6.03 -7.67
CA ARG A 131 12.43 -4.93 -8.60
C ARG A 131 11.12 -4.21 -8.87
N ASN A 132 11.16 -2.90 -9.03
CA ASN A 132 9.97 -2.14 -9.36
C ASN A 132 9.51 -2.50 -10.79
N LEU A 133 8.24 -2.88 -10.96
CA LEU A 133 7.64 -3.25 -12.24
C LEU A 133 6.61 -2.23 -12.73
N VAL A 134 6.21 -1.29 -11.87
CA VAL A 134 5.25 -0.23 -12.22
C VAL A 134 5.76 1.10 -11.68
N SER A 135 5.86 2.08 -12.56
CA SER A 135 6.19 3.46 -12.22
C SER A 135 4.91 4.30 -12.16
N ASN A 136 4.69 5.05 -11.07
CA ASN A 136 3.61 6.03 -11.04
C ASN A 136 4.13 7.37 -11.60
N ILE A 137 3.54 7.80 -12.71
CA ILE A 137 3.89 9.01 -13.48
C ILE A 137 2.87 10.15 -13.28
N GLY A 138 1.87 9.97 -12.41
CA GLY A 138 0.78 10.93 -12.15
C GLY A 138 1.19 12.15 -11.34
N PHE A 139 2.43 12.20 -10.86
CA PHE A 139 2.97 13.32 -10.09
C PHE A 139 3.48 14.44 -11.01
N HIS A 140 2.56 15.13 -11.70
CA HIS A 140 2.86 16.30 -12.54
C HIS A 140 2.17 17.57 -12.04
N ARG A 141 2.61 18.75 -12.51
CA ARG A 141 2.11 20.08 -12.08
C ARG A 141 0.59 20.26 -12.18
N ASN A 142 -0.09 19.48 -13.03
CA ASN A 142 -1.54 19.53 -13.23
C ASN A 142 -2.31 18.42 -12.47
N ALA A 143 -1.68 17.71 -11.53
CA ALA A 143 -2.32 16.63 -10.79
C ALA A 143 -3.31 17.21 -9.76
N THR A 144 -4.57 16.79 -9.84
CA THR A 144 -5.70 17.32 -9.06
C THR A 144 -5.60 17.10 -7.55
N HIS A 145 -4.71 16.20 -7.08
CA HIS A 145 -4.62 15.82 -5.67
C HIS A 145 -3.21 15.79 -5.04
N THR A 146 -2.14 16.15 -5.74
CA THR A 146 -0.79 15.99 -5.17
C THR A 146 0.10 17.23 -5.28
N VAL A 147 -0.01 18.10 -4.28
CA VAL A 147 0.89 19.24 -4.05
C VAL A 147 2.19 18.75 -3.41
N SER A 148 2.97 17.96 -4.15
CA SER A 148 4.38 17.69 -3.82
C SER A 148 5.12 17.23 -5.06
N MET A 149 5.81 18.16 -5.72
CA MET A 149 6.79 17.89 -6.78
C MET A 149 7.98 17.01 -6.32
N TYR A 150 8.00 16.60 -5.04
CA TYR A 150 9.03 15.78 -4.40
C TYR A 150 8.44 14.55 -3.73
N ASN A 151 7.39 13.93 -4.31
CA ASN A 151 6.98 12.63 -3.82
C ASN A 151 8.12 11.64 -4.15
N LEU A 152 8.78 11.11 -3.12
CA LEU A 152 9.86 10.12 -3.22
C LEU A 152 9.44 8.84 -3.97
N LEU A 153 8.15 8.70 -4.23
CA LEU A 153 7.53 7.59 -4.91
C LEU A 153 7.16 7.88 -6.38
N ALA A 154 7.35 9.11 -6.85
CA ALA A 154 7.10 9.49 -8.23
C ALA A 154 8.18 8.96 -9.15
N ASN A 155 7.78 8.47 -10.33
CA ASN A 155 8.67 8.09 -11.42
C ASN A 155 9.79 7.10 -11.01
N ILE A 156 9.51 6.19 -10.07
CA ILE A 156 10.47 5.14 -9.71
C ILE A 156 10.75 4.29 -10.97
N PRO A 157 12.02 4.16 -11.41
CA PRO A 157 12.35 3.38 -12.60
C PRO A 157 11.84 1.95 -12.50
N THR A 158 11.38 1.41 -13.63
CA THR A 158 11.02 -0.01 -13.72
C THR A 158 12.21 -0.84 -14.21
N PHE A 159 12.17 -2.14 -13.94
CA PHE A 159 13.21 -3.07 -14.36
C PHE A 159 12.59 -4.35 -14.88
N PHE A 160 13.06 -4.80 -16.04
CA PHE A 160 12.66 -6.06 -16.63
C PHE A 160 13.05 -7.25 -15.73
N ILE A 161 12.12 -8.19 -15.58
CA ILE A 161 12.38 -9.50 -14.96
C ILE A 161 12.17 -10.58 -16.04
N ASN A 162 13.21 -11.35 -16.29
CA ASN A 162 13.14 -12.46 -17.26
C ASN A 162 12.52 -13.71 -16.65
N GLU A 163 13.07 -14.19 -15.53
CA GLU A 163 12.67 -15.43 -14.86
C GLU A 163 12.30 -15.16 -13.40
N LEU A 164 11.26 -15.83 -12.93
CA LEU A 164 10.83 -15.74 -11.54
C LEU A 164 11.44 -16.85 -10.69
N THR A 165 12.15 -16.44 -9.65
CA THR A 165 12.52 -17.32 -8.55
C THR A 165 11.46 -17.19 -7.46
N HIS A 166 10.80 -18.28 -7.11
CA HIS A 166 9.82 -18.29 -6.02
C HIS A 166 10.54 -18.34 -4.65
N PRO A 167 10.13 -17.53 -3.67
CA PRO A 167 10.70 -17.57 -2.33
C PRO A 167 10.54 -18.94 -1.67
N SER A 168 11.54 -19.35 -0.88
CA SER A 168 11.52 -20.64 -0.17
C SER A 168 10.44 -20.73 0.93
N SER A 169 9.91 -19.59 1.38
CA SER A 169 8.89 -19.54 2.43
C SER A 169 7.82 -18.49 2.15
N ILE A 170 6.59 -18.81 2.59
CA ILE A 170 5.43 -17.92 2.49
C ILE A 170 5.21 -17.26 3.86
N ALA A 171 5.98 -16.23 4.15
CA ALA A 171 5.87 -15.43 5.36
C ALA A 171 6.07 -13.94 5.05
N PRO A 172 5.33 -13.03 5.73
CA PRO A 172 5.52 -11.60 5.52
C PRO A 172 6.92 -11.16 5.97
N ASP A 173 7.59 -10.34 5.17
CA ASP A 173 8.81 -9.64 5.55
C ASP A 173 8.44 -8.39 6.36
N PHE A 174 8.39 -8.56 7.68
CA PHE A 174 8.08 -7.47 8.60
C PHE A 174 9.12 -6.35 8.59
N HIS A 175 10.37 -6.62 8.21
CA HIS A 175 11.38 -5.57 8.05
C HIS A 175 11.08 -4.69 6.85
N ALA A 176 10.60 -5.27 5.74
CA ALA A 176 10.14 -4.56 4.57
C ALA A 176 8.92 -3.68 4.86
N ASP A 177 7.95 -4.22 5.61
CA ASP A 177 6.73 -3.50 6.00
C ASP A 177 7.04 -2.31 6.91
N VAL A 178 7.90 -2.50 7.93
CA VAL A 178 8.35 -1.41 8.80
C VAL A 178 9.15 -0.37 8.03
N TYR A 179 9.95 -0.79 7.05
CA TYR A 179 10.72 0.11 6.20
C TYR A 179 9.80 1.03 5.39
N SER A 180 8.87 0.45 4.63
CA SER A 180 7.86 1.19 3.86
C SER A 180 7.05 2.11 4.77
N PHE A 181 6.59 1.59 5.92
CA PHE A 181 5.81 2.36 6.88
C PHE A 181 6.54 3.60 7.37
N LYS A 182 7.78 3.46 7.85
CA LYS A 182 8.55 4.58 8.40
C LYS A 182 8.85 5.65 7.36
N LYS A 183 9.11 5.24 6.11
CA LYS A 183 9.54 6.16 5.05
C LYS A 183 8.36 6.90 4.40
N TYR A 184 7.27 6.21 4.12
CA TYR A 184 6.20 6.75 3.26
C TYR A 184 4.89 7.05 4.00
N PHE A 185 4.56 6.26 5.02
CA PHE A 185 3.25 6.34 5.69
C PHE A 185 3.31 7.11 7.02
N SER A 186 4.39 6.93 7.79
CA SER A 186 4.59 7.61 9.05
C SER A 186 4.86 9.10 8.81
N PRO A 187 4.06 10.01 9.38
CA PRO A 187 4.44 11.41 9.42
C PRO A 187 5.75 11.54 10.20
N THR A 188 6.82 12.02 9.57
CA THR A 188 8.02 12.42 10.31
C THR A 188 7.62 13.50 11.33
N LYS A 189 8.33 13.60 12.47
CA LYS A 189 8.08 14.66 13.48
C LYS A 189 8.05 16.05 12.81
N MET A 190 8.89 16.25 11.80
CA MET A 190 8.95 17.44 10.97
C MET A 190 7.68 17.67 10.16
N ARG A 191 7.09 16.65 9.51
CA ARG A 191 5.82 16.76 8.78
C ARG A 191 4.64 17.05 9.71
N LYS A 192 4.66 16.53 10.95
CA LYS A 192 3.67 16.89 11.98
C LYS A 192 3.81 18.36 12.42
N LEU A 193 5.03 18.82 12.69
CA LEU A 193 5.29 20.20 13.08
C LEU A 193 4.89 21.17 11.96
N PHE A 194 5.22 20.84 10.71
CA PHE A 194 4.86 21.64 9.54
C PHE A 194 3.34 21.68 9.31
N ASN A 195 2.63 20.58 9.54
CA ASN A 195 1.16 20.55 9.48
C ASN A 195 0.51 21.35 10.62
N ILE A 196 1.08 21.32 11.82
CA ILE A 196 0.60 22.15 12.95
C ILE A 196 0.82 23.63 12.65
N LEU A 197 2.01 23.99 12.17
CA LEU A 197 2.36 25.36 11.78
C LEU A 197 1.48 25.86 10.63
N SER A 198 1.21 25.03 9.62
CA SER A 198 0.39 25.43 8.47
C SER A 198 -1.09 25.60 8.85
N VAL A 199 -1.63 24.76 9.73
CA VAL A 199 -2.98 24.94 10.30
C VAL A 199 -3.04 26.20 11.17
N TRP A 200 -2.04 26.44 12.02
CA TRP A 200 -1.97 27.64 12.85
C TRP A 200 -1.88 28.92 12.02
N LEU A 201 -1.07 28.93 10.96
CA LEU A 201 -0.96 30.06 10.03
C LEU A 201 -2.27 30.33 9.29
N LYS A 202 -2.97 29.30 8.80
CA LYS A 202 -4.28 29.46 8.16
C LYS A 202 -5.31 30.05 9.11
N ASN A 203 -5.34 29.61 10.36
CA ASN A 203 -6.26 30.14 11.37
C ASN A 203 -5.92 31.58 11.77
N LYS A 204 -4.64 31.95 11.80
CA LYS A 204 -4.18 33.31 12.14
C LYS A 204 -4.40 34.32 11.00
N ILE A 205 -4.31 33.87 9.74
CA ILE A 205 -4.60 34.69 8.56
C ILE A 205 -6.12 34.82 8.36
N GLY A 206 -6.89 33.75 8.63
CA GLY A 206 -8.36 33.78 8.58
C GLY A 206 -9.02 34.73 9.59
N GLN A 207 -8.38 34.99 10.74
CA GLN A 207 -8.85 35.97 11.73
C GLN A 207 -8.48 37.43 11.42
N LYS A 208 -7.65 37.70 10.40
CA LYS A 208 -7.27 39.06 10.00
C LYS A 208 -8.13 39.64 8.87
N LEU A 209 -9.08 38.87 8.34
CA LEU A 209 -9.99 39.26 7.26
C LEU A 209 -11.47 39.24 7.67
N SER A 210 -11.75 39.26 8.98
CA SER A 210 -13.09 39.47 9.55
C SER A 210 -13.16 40.80 10.30
#